data_AF-A0A7V2F067-F1
#
_entry.id   AF-A0A7V2F067-F1
#
_cell.length_a   1.000
_cell.length_b   1.000
_cell.length_c   1.000
_cell.angle_alpha   90.00
_cell.angle_beta   90.00
_cell.angle_gamma   90.00
#
_symmetry.space_group_name_H-M   'P 1'
#
loop_
_entity.id
_entity.type
_entity.pdbx_description
1 polymer ?
#
loop_
_entity_poly.entity_id
_entity_poly.type
_entity_poly.pdbx_seq_one_letter_code
_entity_poly.pdbx_strand_id
1 'polypeptide(L)'
;MKLFLKIVLLVFIVLVLAAGGGAFYLTRGLDSGARLEVAAVNLSHLSDGTYNGEYKAGRWSNELKVTVKDHKIAKIDIVKDVTFPKPEWTKQIFDRVIEKQNTDIDMISGATVTGKAYLKSIEDALILKK
;
A
#
# COMPACT_ATOMS: atom_id res chain seq x y z
N MET A 1 -27.14 43.53 -0.76
CA MET A 1 -26.90 42.63 -1.93
C MET A 1 -25.43 42.40 -2.23
N LYS A 2 -24.57 43.42 -2.38
CA LYS A 2 -23.14 43.25 -2.70
C LYS A 2 -22.35 42.43 -1.66
N LEU A 3 -22.62 42.59 -0.37
CA LEU A 3 -21.95 41.85 0.71
C LEU A 3 -22.32 40.37 0.72
N PHE A 4 -23.62 40.07 0.59
CA PHE A 4 -24.12 38.69 0.48
C PHE A 4 -23.51 37.96 -0.72
N LEU A 5 -23.47 38.59 -1.90
CA LEU A 5 -22.88 38.01 -3.10
C LEU A 5 -21.37 37.72 -2.93
N LYS A 6 -20.63 38.62 -2.25
CA LYS A 6 -19.20 38.39 -1.93
C LYS A 6 -19.00 37.19 -1.00
N ILE A 7 -19.87 37.02 0.00
CA ILE A 7 -19.80 35.88 0.92
C ILE A 7 -20.09 34.57 0.18
N VAL A 8 -21.13 34.55 -0.65
CA VAL A 8 -21.47 33.36 -1.47
C VAL A 8 -20.32 33.00 -2.41
N LEU A 9 -19.70 34.00 -3.08
CA LEU A 9 -18.56 33.77 -3.95
C LEU A 9 -17.35 33.21 -3.17
N LEU A 10 -17.06 33.75 -1.99
CA LEU A 10 -15.95 33.30 -1.15
C LEU A 10 -16.16 31.85 -0.68
N VAL A 11 -17.38 31.50 -0.25
CA VAL A 11 -17.73 30.12 0.12
C VAL A 11 -17.57 29.19 -1.10
N PHE A 12 -18.03 29.62 -2.27
CA PHE A 12 -17.87 28.83 -3.50
C PHE A 12 -16.39 28.60 -3.84
N ILE A 13 -15.55 29.63 -3.76
CA ILE A 13 -14.09 29.50 -3.99
C ILE A 13 -13.47 28.50 -3.01
N VAL A 14 -13.83 28.58 -1.72
CA VAL A 14 -13.32 27.64 -0.71
C VAL A 14 -13.74 26.20 -1.01
N LEU A 15 -14.99 25.98 -1.43
CA LEU A 15 -15.47 24.66 -1.84
C LEU A 15 -14.71 24.10 -3.05
N VAL A 16 -14.46 24.94 -4.06
CA VAL A 16 -13.68 24.55 -5.24
C VAL A 16 -12.24 24.19 -4.87
N LEU A 17 -11.61 24.99 -4.00
CA LEU A 17 -10.25 24.72 -3.52
C LEU A 17 -10.19 23.42 -2.70
N ALA A 18 -11.17 23.18 -1.82
CA ALA A 18 -11.27 21.95 -1.04
C ALA A 18 -11.47 20.72 -1.94
N ALA A 19 -12.36 20.80 -2.93
CA ALA A 19 -12.59 19.73 -3.89
C ALA A 19 -11.35 19.46 -4.75
N GLY A 20 -10.69 20.51 -5.26
CA GLY A 20 -9.46 20.39 -6.04
C GLY A 20 -8.31 19.79 -5.23
N GLY A 21 -8.12 20.25 -3.99
CA GLY A 21 -7.13 19.69 -3.07
C GLY A 21 -7.41 18.23 -2.70
N GLY A 22 -8.67 17.88 -2.46
CA GLY A 22 -9.09 16.51 -2.21
C GLY A 22 -8.86 15.59 -3.40
N ALA A 23 -9.25 16.02 -4.60
CA ALA A 23 -9.00 15.28 -5.83
C ALA A 23 -7.50 15.07 -6.06
N PHE A 24 -6.68 16.13 -5.90
CA PHE A 24 -5.23 16.04 -6.00
C PHE A 24 -4.65 15.04 -5.00
N TYR A 25 -5.10 15.06 -3.73
CA TYR A 25 -4.63 14.12 -2.72
C TYR A 25 -4.96 12.65 -3.06
N LEU A 26 -6.16 12.39 -3.59
CA LEU A 26 -6.60 11.04 -3.95
C LEU A 26 -5.92 10.50 -5.22
N THR A 27 -5.61 11.35 -6.19
CA THR A 27 -4.98 10.93 -7.46
C THR A 27 -3.46 10.90 -7.37
N ARG A 28 -2.85 11.68 -6.47
CA ARG A 28 -1.39 11.75 -6.32
C ARG A 28 -0.80 10.37 -6.05
N GLY A 29 0.09 9.93 -6.95
CA GLY A 29 0.85 8.68 -6.86
C GLY A 29 0.14 7.43 -7.41
N LEU A 30 -1.09 7.56 -7.91
CA LEU A 30 -1.84 6.43 -8.47
C LEU A 30 -1.15 5.84 -9.70
N ASP A 31 -0.72 6.69 -10.63
CA ASP A 31 -0.03 6.28 -11.85
C ASP A 31 1.32 5.60 -11.57
N SER A 32 2.06 6.13 -10.59
CA SER A 32 3.33 5.56 -10.16
C SER A 32 3.13 4.19 -9.53
N GLY A 33 2.11 4.06 -8.68
CA GLY A 33 1.73 2.80 -8.08
C GLY A 33 1.20 1.77 -9.08
N ALA A 34 0.50 2.21 -10.13
CA ALA A 34 0.00 1.32 -11.18
C ALA A 34 1.15 0.68 -11.99
N ARG A 35 2.20 1.47 -12.28
CA ARG A 35 3.42 1.01 -12.99
C ARG A 35 4.48 0.40 -12.08
N LEU A 36 4.25 0.36 -10.77
CA LEU A 36 5.19 -0.20 -9.82
C LEU A 36 5.44 -1.68 -10.12
N GLU A 37 6.70 -2.05 -10.22
CA GLU A 37 7.13 -3.44 -10.39
C GLU A 37 7.45 -4.02 -9.02
N VAL A 38 6.97 -5.25 -8.79
CA VAL A 38 7.23 -6.03 -7.59
C VAL A 38 8.13 -7.17 -8.01
N ALA A 39 9.30 -7.28 -7.39
CA ALA A 39 10.21 -8.37 -7.66
C ALA A 39 9.75 -9.64 -6.95
N ALA A 40 9.94 -10.79 -7.60
CA ALA A 40 9.76 -12.09 -6.97
C ALA A 40 10.81 -12.29 -5.86
N VAL A 41 10.37 -12.82 -4.72
CA VAL A 41 11.26 -13.09 -3.58
C VAL A 41 11.84 -14.50 -3.66
N ASN A 42 13.06 -14.67 -3.15
CA ASN A 42 13.71 -15.97 -3.01
C ASN A 42 13.92 -16.30 -1.53
N LEU A 43 13.23 -17.32 -1.04
CA LEU A 43 13.24 -17.73 0.37
C LEU A 43 14.33 -18.73 0.72
N SER A 44 15.02 -19.33 -0.26
CA SER A 44 15.95 -20.46 -0.04
C SER A 44 17.17 -20.12 0.82
N HIS A 45 17.50 -18.84 0.93
CA HIS A 45 18.63 -18.35 1.74
C HIS A 45 18.20 -17.62 3.01
N LEU A 46 16.90 -17.45 3.24
CA LEU A 46 16.37 -16.73 4.39
C LEU A 46 16.33 -17.67 5.60
N SER A 47 16.94 -17.25 6.70
CA SER A 47 16.85 -17.97 7.97
C SER A 47 15.50 -17.75 8.64
N ASP A 48 15.14 -18.65 9.55
CA ASP A 48 13.95 -18.47 10.38
C ASP A 48 14.04 -17.19 11.21
N GLY A 49 12.95 -16.42 11.25
CA GLY A 49 12.92 -15.15 11.96
C GLY A 49 11.79 -14.23 11.51
N THR A 50 11.73 -13.05 12.12
CA THR A 50 10.79 -11.99 11.75
C THR A 50 11.54 -10.83 11.12
N TYR A 51 11.12 -10.46 9.92
CA TYR A 51 11.71 -9.42 9.09
C TYR A 51 10.75 -8.24 8.99
N ASN A 52 11.25 -7.03 9.25
CA ASN A 52 10.47 -5.81 9.07
C ASN A 52 10.68 -5.31 7.64
N GLY A 53 9.59 -4.88 7.00
CA GLY A 53 9.66 -4.21 5.72
C GLY A 53 8.76 -2.99 5.66
N GLU A 54 9.17 -2.01 4.87
CA GLU A 54 8.51 -0.72 4.74
C GLU A 54 8.40 -0.31 3.28
N TYR A 55 7.30 0.36 2.93
CA TYR A 55 7.15 1.05 1.67
C TYR A 55 6.65 2.47 1.90
N LYS A 56 7.30 3.46 1.29
CA LYS A 56 6.98 4.90 1.41
C LYS A 56 6.48 5.45 0.09
N ALA A 57 5.17 5.64 -0.01
CA ALA A 57 4.52 6.18 -1.20
C ALA A 57 3.24 6.96 -0.87
N GLY A 58 3.38 8.05 -0.10
CA GLY A 58 2.23 8.90 0.27
C GLY A 58 1.14 8.09 0.97
N ARG A 59 -0.09 8.12 0.45
CA ARG A 59 -1.24 7.43 1.06
C ARG A 59 -1.17 5.89 1.02
N TRP A 60 -0.24 5.32 0.27
CA TRP A 60 0.03 3.88 0.22
C TRP A 60 1.25 3.47 1.07
N SER A 61 1.80 4.38 1.87
CA SER A 61 2.90 4.02 2.76
C SER A 61 2.43 3.03 3.82
N ASN A 62 3.20 1.99 4.09
CA ASN A 62 2.86 0.94 5.05
C ASN A 62 4.13 0.27 5.61
N GLU A 63 4.02 -0.34 6.79
CA GLU A 63 5.06 -1.14 7.44
C GLU A 63 4.48 -2.49 7.88
N LEU A 64 5.24 -3.55 7.65
CA LEU A 64 4.83 -4.93 7.88
C LEU A 64 5.94 -5.71 8.61
N LYS A 65 5.53 -6.80 9.25
CA LYS A 65 6.39 -7.84 9.79
C LYS A 65 6.10 -9.16 9.09
N VAL A 66 7.12 -9.74 8.47
CA VAL A 66 7.03 -11.04 7.80
C VAL A 66 7.78 -12.07 8.64
N THR A 67 7.07 -13.09 9.11
CA THR A 67 7.68 -14.22 9.82
C THR A 67 7.98 -15.33 8.84
N VAL A 68 9.25 -15.74 8.79
CA VAL A 68 9.75 -16.86 8.00
C VAL A 68 10.07 -18.03 8.93
N LYS A 69 9.63 -19.23 8.54
CA LYS A 69 9.92 -20.49 9.21
C LYS A 69 10.13 -21.59 8.18
N ASP A 70 11.17 -22.39 8.33
CA ASP A 70 11.53 -23.48 7.42
C ASP A 70 11.63 -22.99 5.95
N HIS A 71 12.25 -21.83 5.74
CA HIS A 71 12.34 -21.14 4.44
C HIS A 71 10.97 -20.80 3.81
N LYS A 72 9.91 -20.66 4.61
CA LYS A 72 8.56 -20.31 4.17
C LYS A 72 8.00 -19.11 4.93
N ILE A 73 7.24 -18.27 4.24
CA ILE A 73 6.42 -17.21 4.83
C ILE A 73 5.33 -17.87 5.67
N ALA A 74 5.43 -17.76 6.98
CA ALA A 74 4.49 -18.33 7.94
C ALA A 74 3.40 -17.33 8.35
N LYS A 75 3.75 -16.04 8.41
CA LYS A 75 2.83 -15.00 8.87
C LYS A 75 3.23 -13.63 8.34
N ILE A 76 2.24 -12.79 8.07
CA ILE A 76 2.42 -11.37 7.74
C ILE A 76 1.56 -10.56 8.72
N ASP A 77 2.19 -9.68 9.48
CA ASP A 77 1.55 -8.80 10.45
C ASP A 77 1.70 -7.34 10.02
N ILE A 78 0.64 -6.56 10.11
CA ILE A 78 0.68 -5.12 9.81
C ILE A 78 1.16 -4.38 11.05
N VAL A 79 2.21 -3.58 10.89
CA VAL A 79 2.68 -2.63 11.91
C VAL A 79 2.04 -1.26 11.69
N LYS A 80 2.01 -0.82 10.43
CA LYS A 80 1.40 0.44 10.01
C LYS A 80 0.72 0.24 8.66
N ASP A 81 -0.56 0.53 8.62
CA ASP A 81 -1.36 0.33 7.41
C ASP A 81 -1.32 1.53 6.46
N VAL A 82 -1.79 1.33 5.24
CA VAL A 82 -2.08 2.40 4.27
C VAL A 82 -3.16 3.34 4.80
N THR A 83 -3.30 4.54 4.22
CA THR A 83 -4.27 5.54 4.71
C THR A 83 -5.73 5.08 4.59
N PHE A 84 -6.05 4.26 3.59
CA PHE A 84 -7.40 3.78 3.33
C PHE A 84 -7.41 2.25 3.19
N PRO A 85 -7.31 1.52 4.31
CA PRO A 85 -7.21 0.08 4.27
C PRO A 85 -8.57 -0.56 3.99
N LYS A 86 -8.54 -1.71 3.32
CA LYS A 86 -9.71 -2.58 3.14
C LYS A 86 -9.35 -3.97 3.66
N PRO A 87 -9.87 -4.39 4.83
CA PRO A 87 -9.49 -5.66 5.45
C PRO A 87 -9.66 -6.89 4.55
N GLU A 88 -10.71 -6.89 3.71
CA GLU A 88 -10.96 -7.95 2.73
C GLU A 88 -9.82 -8.10 1.72
N TRP A 89 -9.38 -6.98 1.13
CA TRP A 89 -8.27 -6.98 0.17
C TRP A 89 -6.96 -7.35 0.85
N THR A 90 -6.68 -6.75 2.00
CA THR A 90 -5.49 -7.05 2.80
C THR A 90 -5.38 -8.55 3.09
N LYS A 91 -6.44 -9.14 3.64
CA LYS A 91 -6.48 -10.58 3.96
C LYS A 91 -6.26 -11.41 2.70
N GLN A 92 -6.98 -11.13 1.62
CA GLN A 92 -6.87 -11.92 0.39
C GLN A 92 -5.47 -11.82 -0.25
N ILE A 93 -4.83 -10.65 -0.21
CA ILE A 93 -3.46 -10.47 -0.70
C ILE A 93 -2.47 -11.28 0.14
N PHE A 94 -2.57 -11.20 1.47
CA PHE A 94 -1.64 -11.90 2.35
C PHE A 94 -1.81 -13.41 2.27
N ASP A 95 -3.05 -13.90 2.20
CA ASP A 95 -3.36 -15.31 1.99
C ASP A 95 -2.72 -15.81 0.68
N ARG A 96 -2.84 -15.06 -0.43
CA ARG A 96 -2.20 -15.41 -1.72
C ARG A 96 -0.68 -15.42 -1.64
N VAL A 97 -0.05 -14.49 -0.92
CA VAL A 97 1.40 -14.47 -0.73
C VAL A 97 1.86 -15.67 0.08
N ILE A 98 1.14 -16.00 1.16
CA ILE A 98 1.44 -17.16 2.00
C ILE A 98 1.20 -18.47 1.23
N GLU A 99 0.18 -18.54 0.39
CA GLU A 99 -0.10 -19.72 -0.42
C GLU A 99 0.95 -19.92 -1.53
N LYS A 100 1.25 -18.85 -2.29
CA LYS A 100 2.23 -18.91 -3.39
C LYS A 100 3.68 -18.89 -2.90
N GLN A 101 3.91 -18.52 -1.64
CA GLN A 101 5.25 -18.32 -1.06
C GLN A 101 6.09 -17.33 -1.88
N ASN A 102 5.44 -16.35 -2.50
CA ASN A 102 6.06 -15.37 -3.37
C ASN A 102 5.23 -14.07 -3.41
N THR A 103 5.89 -12.97 -3.75
CA THR A 103 5.31 -11.64 -3.95
C THR A 103 4.79 -11.43 -5.36
N ASP A 104 5.22 -12.24 -6.33
CA ASP A 104 4.62 -12.30 -7.66
C ASP A 104 3.26 -12.99 -7.54
N ILE A 105 2.15 -12.27 -7.38
CA ILE A 105 0.79 -12.82 -7.33
C ILE A 105 -0.15 -11.99 -8.22
N ASP A 106 -1.23 -12.61 -8.68
CA ASP A 106 -2.27 -11.88 -9.41
C ASP A 106 -2.96 -10.86 -8.51
N MET A 107 -3.09 -9.64 -9.02
CA MET A 107 -3.71 -8.53 -8.29
C MET A 107 -5.23 -8.64 -8.29
N ILE A 108 -5.84 -8.15 -7.21
CA ILE A 108 -7.30 -8.03 -7.10
C ILE A 108 -7.74 -6.78 -7.87
N SER A 109 -8.72 -6.94 -8.76
CA SER A 109 -9.32 -5.82 -9.49
C SER A 109 -9.79 -4.71 -8.54
N GLY A 110 -9.37 -3.48 -8.82
CA GLY A 110 -9.67 -2.31 -7.98
C GLY A 110 -8.76 -2.13 -6.76
N ALA A 111 -7.88 -3.09 -6.45
CA ALA A 111 -6.93 -3.02 -5.34
C ALA A 111 -5.46 -3.00 -5.79
N THR A 112 -5.18 -2.87 -7.09
CA THR A 112 -3.83 -3.03 -7.68
C THR A 112 -2.75 -2.23 -6.96
N VAL A 113 -2.96 -0.92 -6.75
CA VAL A 113 -1.93 -0.07 -6.14
C VAL A 113 -1.72 -0.37 -4.66
N THR A 114 -2.81 -0.60 -3.92
CA THR A 114 -2.73 -1.01 -2.52
C THR A 114 -2.07 -2.37 -2.37
N GLY A 115 -2.39 -3.33 -3.23
CA GLY A 115 -1.76 -4.64 -3.24
C GLY A 115 -0.27 -4.56 -3.54
N LYS A 116 0.12 -3.86 -4.61
CA LYS A 116 1.53 -3.63 -4.91
C LYS A 116 2.28 -2.92 -3.78
N ALA A 117 1.64 -2.00 -3.06
CA ALA A 117 2.23 -1.33 -1.91
C ALA A 117 2.53 -2.29 -0.75
N TYR A 118 1.64 -3.24 -0.45
CA TYR A 118 1.94 -4.28 0.54
C TYR A 118 3.03 -5.22 0.04
N LEU A 119 2.95 -5.63 -1.23
CA LEU A 119 3.95 -6.53 -1.80
C LEU A 119 5.35 -5.92 -1.80
N LYS A 120 5.49 -4.60 -2.03
CA LYS A 120 6.78 -3.91 -1.90
C LYS A 120 7.32 -3.96 -0.47
N SER A 121 6.48 -3.79 0.54
CA SER A 121 6.93 -3.92 1.93
C SER A 121 7.32 -5.37 2.27
N ILE A 122 6.62 -6.37 1.72
CA ILE A 122 7.01 -7.78 1.88
C ILE A 122 8.34 -8.06 1.16
N GLU A 123 8.49 -7.56 -0.07
CA GLU A 123 9.72 -7.63 -0.85
C GLU A 123 10.88 -6.98 -0.07
N ASP A 124 10.68 -5.78 0.48
CA ASP A 124 11.65 -5.05 1.30
C ASP A 124 12.09 -5.88 2.52
N ALA A 125 11.14 -6.51 3.21
CA ALA A 125 11.42 -7.39 4.35
C ALA A 125 12.30 -8.58 3.97
N LEU A 126 12.09 -9.15 2.78
CA LEU A 126 12.67 -10.43 2.38
C LEU A 126 13.92 -10.31 1.50
N ILE A 127 14.15 -9.18 0.82
CA ILE A 127 15.32 -9.00 -0.06
C ILE A 127 16.50 -8.34 0.67
N LEU A 128 16.26 -7.46 1.66
CA LEU A 128 17.30 -6.58 2.21
C LEU A 128 18.09 -7.13 3.41
N LYS A 129 17.86 -8.39 3.82
CA LYS A 129 18.48 -8.95 5.01
C LYS A 129 19.23 -10.23 4.66
N LYS A 130 20.52 -10.05 4.30
CA LYS A 130 21.54 -11.11 4.37
C LYS A 130 21.95 -11.34 5.82
#